data_AF-A0A0N7KRF3-F1
#
_entry.id   AF-A0A0N7KRF3-F1
#
_cell.length_a   1.000
_cell.length_b   1.000
_cell.length_c   1.000
_cell.angle_alpha   90.00
_cell.angle_beta   90.00
_cell.angle_gamma   90.00
#
_symmetry.space_group_name_H-M   'P 1'
#
loop_
_entity.id
_entity.type
_entity.pdbx_description
1 polymer ?
#
loop_
_entity_poly.entity_id
_entity_poly.type
_entity_poly.pdbx_seq_one_letter_code
_entity_poly.pdbx_strand_id
1 'polypeptide(L)'
;MVMEYVPNRDLDYHLHDKNSLDSLDIRLDIAIECADALGYLHSMCSPVLHGDVKPSNILLDDNFNAKITDFGISRLLSTDKTHTVKCIGSIGYVDPLYCREGRLTSKSDVYSFGIVLQELITKKKAASLAQALAEGKGVTELLDPKICNESNMKVLVEIGKLLQECLTEDIHRRPDMCDLAGHLRMLRKFCLRQPAPLENFGWHLFPETQNEDKEQSQQGTNNVSSSLMAFPKMAGIFNRNMYKSRKKGTPLYISGKRMFTAREIKVITNNNSTIIGRGAFGNVYLGILENYRKVAVKTYIKGTEHEEDRCGKELNLPELIHKNIIQLLGFCCKLDAVILVYEFANKGSLYDILHGTSNFPFPLDLRLDIAVGSAEGLAYMHSRSKPILHGDVKTTHILFDDNIVPKISGFGSSQIGEDSTWVVAADINYIDRRYIQTGLFTRKSDIYSFGVVLLELITRKRILDSKKCSLVVEYVNCYEKENSGRIMFDNEITAEENMATLEAIGILAMKCLSDNIDERPEMREVAEQLVMLKMAWKQLKGNI
;
A
#
# COMPACT_ATOMS: atom_id res chain seq x y z
N MET A 1 -7.99 -30.87 -12.43
CA MET A 1 -8.38 -29.56 -11.87
C MET A 1 -9.82 -29.33 -12.27
N VAL A 2 -10.72 -29.05 -11.31
CA VAL A 2 -12.11 -28.66 -11.59
C VAL A 2 -12.18 -27.15 -11.35
N MET A 3 -12.64 -26.39 -12.34
CA MET A 3 -12.71 -24.93 -12.29
C MET A 3 -14.12 -24.45 -12.63
N GLU A 4 -14.42 -23.21 -12.29
CA GLU A 4 -15.62 -22.51 -12.75
C GLU A 4 -15.72 -22.57 -14.28
N TYR A 5 -16.92 -22.89 -14.80
CA TYR A 5 -17.19 -22.81 -16.23
C TYR A 5 -17.55 -21.37 -16.61
N VAL A 6 -16.83 -20.82 -17.58
CA VAL A 6 -17.01 -19.44 -18.05
C VAL A 6 -17.55 -19.48 -19.51
N PRO A 7 -18.78 -19.02 -19.76
CA PRO A 7 -19.56 -19.41 -20.95
C PRO A 7 -19.14 -18.74 -22.27
N ASN A 8 -18.62 -17.51 -22.26
CA ASN A 8 -18.33 -16.78 -23.50
C ASN A 8 -16.95 -17.10 -24.11
N ARG A 9 -16.23 -18.12 -23.62
CA ARG A 9 -14.86 -18.47 -24.05
C ARG A 9 -13.85 -17.37 -23.70
N ASP A 10 -12.66 -17.46 -24.29
CA ASP A 10 -11.55 -16.56 -24.06
C ASP A 10 -11.60 -15.28 -24.93
N LEU A 11 -10.76 -14.31 -24.56
CA LEU A 11 -10.66 -13.03 -25.23
C LEU A 11 -10.06 -13.14 -26.65
N ASP A 12 -9.20 -14.14 -26.94
CA ASP A 12 -8.64 -14.35 -28.29
C ASP A 12 -9.77 -14.66 -29.29
N TYR A 13 -10.68 -15.55 -28.90
CA TYR A 13 -11.87 -15.88 -29.70
C TYR A 13 -12.70 -14.62 -30.02
N HIS A 14 -12.90 -13.73 -29.05
CA HIS A 14 -13.70 -12.52 -29.24
C HIS A 14 -13.03 -11.43 -30.05
N LEU A 15 -11.70 -11.33 -30.00
CA LEU A 15 -10.92 -10.36 -30.76
C LEU A 15 -10.74 -10.79 -32.22
N HIS A 16 -10.47 -12.07 -32.49
CA HIS A 16 -10.00 -12.51 -33.81
C HIS A 16 -10.98 -13.42 -34.56
N ASP A 17 -11.68 -14.32 -33.87
CA ASP A 17 -12.53 -15.32 -34.52
C ASP A 17 -13.97 -14.82 -34.67
N LYS A 18 -14.61 -14.46 -33.55
CA LYS A 18 -15.97 -13.90 -33.53
C LYS A 18 -16.00 -12.42 -33.91
N ASN A 19 -14.90 -11.71 -33.65
CA ASN A 19 -14.74 -10.27 -33.91
C ASN A 19 -15.90 -9.42 -33.36
N SER A 20 -16.32 -9.68 -32.12
CA SER A 20 -17.57 -9.11 -31.54
C SER A 20 -17.38 -7.94 -30.59
N LEU A 21 -16.15 -7.62 -30.18
CA LEU A 21 -15.88 -6.54 -29.21
C LEU A 21 -15.81 -5.19 -29.91
N ASP A 22 -16.94 -4.62 -30.32
CA ASP A 22 -16.94 -3.40 -31.14
C ASP A 22 -16.93 -2.10 -30.35
N SER A 23 -17.30 -2.16 -29.07
CA SER A 23 -17.32 -1.00 -28.17
C SER A 23 -16.01 -0.82 -27.42
N LEU A 24 -15.48 0.41 -27.38
CA LEU A 24 -14.34 0.77 -26.51
C LEU A 24 -14.66 0.54 -25.04
N ASP A 25 -15.92 0.74 -24.65
CA ASP A 25 -16.38 0.63 -23.27
C ASP A 25 -16.16 -0.78 -22.71
N ILE A 26 -16.60 -1.80 -23.46
CA ILE A 26 -16.43 -3.21 -23.07
C ILE A 26 -14.94 -3.57 -23.03
N ARG A 27 -14.14 -3.07 -23.98
CA ARG A 27 -12.69 -3.32 -24.00
C ARG A 27 -11.99 -2.70 -22.80
N LEU A 28 -12.40 -1.51 -22.37
CA LEU A 28 -11.91 -0.87 -21.17
C LEU A 28 -12.32 -1.63 -19.91
N ASP A 29 -13.56 -2.10 -19.82
CA ASP A 29 -14.04 -2.90 -18.68
C ASP A 29 -13.20 -4.18 -18.53
N ILE A 30 -12.99 -4.92 -19.62
CA ILE A 30 -12.11 -6.10 -19.66
C ILE A 30 -10.69 -5.76 -19.20
N ALA A 31 -10.13 -4.65 -19.69
CA ALA A 31 -8.77 -4.22 -19.32
C ALA A 31 -8.67 -3.85 -17.83
N ILE A 32 -9.69 -3.17 -17.30
CA ILE A 32 -9.78 -2.78 -15.87
C ILE A 32 -9.80 -4.03 -15.00
N GLU A 33 -10.69 -4.97 -15.30
CA GLU A 33 -10.86 -6.19 -14.50
C GLU A 33 -9.61 -7.07 -14.53
N CYS A 34 -8.95 -7.18 -15.69
CA CYS A 34 -7.66 -7.85 -15.79
C CYS A 34 -6.58 -7.13 -14.96
N ALA A 35 -6.54 -5.80 -15.02
CA ALA A 35 -5.55 -5.02 -14.26
C ALA A 35 -5.79 -5.12 -12.74
N ASP A 36 -7.05 -5.11 -12.31
CA ASP A 36 -7.45 -5.31 -10.92
C ASP A 36 -7.10 -6.71 -10.42
N ALA A 37 -7.34 -7.75 -11.23
CA ALA A 37 -7.02 -9.12 -10.88
C ALA A 37 -5.49 -9.32 -10.72
N LEU A 38 -4.69 -8.79 -11.64
CA LEU A 38 -3.22 -8.84 -11.52
C LEU A 38 -2.70 -7.98 -10.37
N GLY A 39 -3.27 -6.80 -10.15
CA GLY A 39 -2.94 -5.95 -8.99
C GLY A 39 -3.20 -6.66 -7.67
N TYR A 40 -4.31 -7.38 -7.56
CA TYR A 40 -4.62 -8.22 -6.41
C TYR A 40 -3.57 -9.31 -6.20
N LEU A 41 -3.22 -10.08 -7.24
CA LEU A 41 -2.20 -11.14 -7.19
C LEU A 41 -0.82 -10.61 -6.75
N HIS A 42 -0.42 -9.44 -7.27
CA HIS A 42 0.85 -8.79 -6.94
C HIS A 42 0.88 -8.22 -5.50
N SER A 43 -0.28 -7.89 -4.94
CA SER A 43 -0.40 -7.32 -3.59
C SER A 43 -0.40 -8.34 -2.44
N MET A 44 -0.49 -9.64 -2.76
CA MET A 44 -0.53 -10.71 -1.76
C MET A 44 0.77 -10.78 -0.93
N CYS A 45 0.69 -11.28 0.31
CA CYS A 45 1.85 -11.46 1.20
C CYS A 45 2.95 -12.34 0.57
N SER A 46 2.54 -13.30 -0.27
CA SER A 46 3.40 -14.00 -1.20
C SER A 46 2.91 -13.65 -2.60
N PRO A 47 3.46 -12.61 -3.25
CA PRO A 47 2.95 -12.17 -4.53
C PRO A 47 2.97 -13.30 -5.54
N VAL A 48 1.83 -13.46 -6.22
CA VAL A 48 1.67 -14.45 -7.28
C VAL A 48 1.97 -13.76 -8.60
N LEU A 49 2.98 -14.23 -9.31
CA LEU A 49 3.28 -13.79 -10.67
C LEU A 49 2.56 -14.71 -11.64
N HIS A 50 1.76 -14.15 -12.54
CA HIS A 50 1.01 -14.98 -13.48
C HIS A 50 1.94 -15.63 -14.50
N GLY A 51 2.79 -14.83 -15.14
CA GLY A 51 3.82 -15.27 -16.08
C GLY A 51 3.36 -15.58 -17.52
N ASP A 52 2.05 -15.63 -17.79
CA ASP A 52 1.48 -15.99 -19.10
C ASP A 52 0.20 -15.21 -19.42
N VAL A 53 0.21 -13.91 -19.11
CA VAL A 53 -0.94 -13.04 -19.40
C VAL A 53 -1.08 -12.87 -20.91
N LYS A 54 -2.17 -13.39 -21.46
CA LYS A 54 -2.50 -13.36 -22.90
C LYS A 54 -4.01 -13.51 -23.11
N PRO A 55 -4.56 -13.13 -24.27
CA PRO A 55 -6.00 -13.17 -24.52
C PRO A 55 -6.65 -14.55 -24.33
N SER A 56 -5.97 -15.64 -24.71
CA SER A 56 -6.50 -17.00 -24.52
C SER A 56 -6.58 -17.43 -23.04
N ASN A 57 -5.92 -16.68 -22.13
CA ASN A 57 -5.94 -16.90 -20.68
C ASN A 57 -6.86 -15.89 -19.96
N ILE A 58 -7.70 -15.18 -20.70
CA ILE A 58 -8.70 -14.25 -20.16
C ILE A 58 -10.07 -14.74 -20.64
N LEU A 59 -10.85 -15.33 -19.75
CA LEU A 59 -12.20 -15.84 -20.03
C LEU A 59 -13.24 -14.75 -19.78
N LEU A 60 -14.34 -14.76 -20.54
CA LEU A 60 -15.43 -13.80 -20.41
C LEU A 60 -16.71 -14.47 -19.89
N ASP A 61 -17.29 -13.95 -18.82
CA ASP A 61 -18.56 -14.45 -18.28
C ASP A 61 -19.78 -13.98 -19.09
N ASP A 62 -21.00 -14.37 -18.68
CA ASP A 62 -22.25 -14.00 -19.36
C ASP A 62 -22.44 -12.48 -19.53
N ASN A 63 -21.85 -11.68 -18.64
CA ASN A 63 -21.91 -10.21 -18.66
C ASN A 63 -20.68 -9.58 -19.35
N PHE A 64 -19.83 -10.39 -19.98
CA PHE A 64 -18.54 -9.98 -20.56
C PHE A 64 -17.51 -9.50 -19.54
N ASN A 65 -17.66 -9.85 -18.26
CA ASN A 65 -16.63 -9.57 -17.27
C ASN A 65 -15.46 -10.55 -17.47
N ALA A 66 -14.23 -10.03 -17.33
CA ALA A 66 -13.00 -10.74 -17.53
C ALA A 66 -12.55 -11.52 -16.29
N LYS A 67 -12.15 -12.77 -16.52
CA LYS A 67 -11.56 -13.67 -15.51
C LYS A 67 -10.26 -14.22 -16.03
N ILE A 68 -9.17 -13.90 -15.33
CA ILE A 68 -7.85 -14.44 -15.65
C ILE A 68 -7.79 -15.92 -15.24
N THR A 69 -7.28 -16.77 -16.13
CA THR A 69 -7.16 -18.21 -15.95
C THR A 69 -5.76 -18.71 -16.30
N ASP A 70 -5.55 -20.01 -16.12
CA ASP A 70 -4.32 -20.74 -16.43
C ASP A 70 -3.09 -20.23 -15.66
N PHE A 71 -3.13 -20.48 -14.35
CA PHE A 71 -2.01 -20.29 -13.44
C PHE A 71 -0.97 -21.41 -13.53
N GLY A 72 -0.97 -22.21 -14.61
CA GLY A 72 -0.16 -23.41 -14.76
C GLY A 72 1.35 -23.16 -14.72
N ILE A 73 1.79 -21.93 -14.98
CA ILE A 73 3.18 -21.49 -14.85
C ILE A 73 3.37 -20.37 -13.81
N SER A 74 2.32 -20.07 -13.05
CA SER A 74 2.36 -19.00 -12.05
C SER A 74 3.28 -19.35 -10.90
N ARG A 75 3.89 -18.32 -10.33
CA ARG A 75 4.92 -18.47 -9.31
C ARG A 75 4.61 -17.69 -8.07
N LEU A 76 4.86 -18.32 -6.93
CA LEU A 76 4.89 -17.65 -5.64
C LEU A 76 6.30 -17.11 -5.42
N LEU A 77 6.45 -15.79 -5.33
CA LEU A 77 7.75 -15.16 -5.04
C LEU A 77 8.37 -15.62 -3.71
N SER A 78 7.58 -16.14 -2.78
CA SER A 78 8.05 -16.58 -1.46
C SER A 78 8.71 -17.98 -1.47
N THR A 79 8.33 -18.86 -2.40
CA THR A 79 8.86 -20.22 -2.52
C THR A 79 9.87 -20.38 -3.64
N ASP A 80 9.70 -19.69 -4.77
CA ASP A 80 10.60 -19.78 -5.92
C ASP A 80 11.76 -18.78 -5.82
N LYS A 81 12.67 -19.00 -4.86
CA LYS A 81 13.90 -18.19 -4.71
C LYS A 81 14.99 -18.53 -5.75
N THR A 82 14.75 -19.47 -6.66
CA THR A 82 15.71 -19.92 -7.66
C THR A 82 15.51 -19.19 -8.99
N HIS A 83 16.60 -18.65 -9.55
CA HIS A 83 16.62 -18.21 -10.94
C HIS A 83 16.18 -19.38 -11.83
N THR A 84 15.08 -19.22 -12.59
CA THR A 84 14.77 -20.20 -13.63
C THR A 84 15.58 -19.87 -14.87
N VAL A 85 16.48 -20.78 -15.21
CA VAL A 85 17.30 -20.73 -16.43
C VAL A 85 16.45 -20.80 -17.71
N LYS A 86 15.16 -21.19 -17.62
CA LYS A 86 14.25 -21.31 -18.77
C LYS A 86 13.16 -20.23 -18.72
N CYS A 87 13.15 -19.35 -19.72
CA CYS A 87 12.03 -18.45 -20.00
C CYS A 87 10.80 -19.31 -20.37
N ILE A 88 9.69 -19.18 -19.63
CA ILE A 88 8.45 -19.91 -19.88
C ILE A 88 7.32 -18.88 -20.02
N GLY A 89 6.47 -19.06 -21.03
CA GLY A 89 5.35 -18.18 -21.35
C GLY A 89 5.09 -18.16 -22.86
N SER A 90 4.04 -17.47 -23.28
CA SER A 90 3.61 -17.48 -24.68
C SER A 90 4.36 -16.47 -25.55
N ILE A 91 4.96 -16.99 -26.62
CA ILE A 91 5.73 -16.19 -27.60
C ILE A 91 4.88 -15.00 -28.08
N GLY A 92 5.43 -13.80 -28.00
CA GLY A 92 4.76 -12.53 -28.35
C GLY A 92 4.23 -11.73 -27.17
N TYR A 93 3.94 -12.38 -26.04
CA TYR A 93 3.47 -11.72 -24.81
C TYR A 93 4.55 -11.63 -23.74
N VAL A 94 5.53 -12.53 -23.79
CA VAL A 94 6.60 -12.62 -22.80
C VAL A 94 7.48 -11.36 -22.82
N ASP A 95 7.76 -10.86 -21.61
CA ASP A 95 8.67 -9.73 -21.37
C ASP A 95 10.09 -10.03 -21.88
N PRO A 96 10.64 -9.21 -22.81
CA PRO A 96 11.98 -9.41 -23.34
C PRO A 96 13.06 -9.28 -22.27
N LEU A 97 12.83 -8.50 -21.19
CA LEU A 97 13.75 -8.45 -20.06
C LEU A 97 13.75 -9.77 -19.29
N TYR A 98 12.56 -10.35 -19.05
CA TYR A 98 12.46 -11.65 -18.40
C TYR A 98 13.20 -12.74 -19.20
N CYS A 99 13.03 -12.79 -20.52
CA CYS A 99 13.76 -13.77 -21.32
C CYS A 99 15.28 -13.54 -21.35
N ARG A 100 15.75 -12.30 -21.19
CA ARG A 100 17.18 -11.96 -21.14
C ARG A 100 17.81 -12.28 -19.77
N GLU A 101 17.11 -11.94 -18.69
CA GLU A 101 17.63 -12.03 -17.32
C GLU A 101 17.24 -13.32 -16.60
N GLY A 102 16.29 -14.09 -17.14
CA GLY A 102 15.75 -15.31 -16.53
C GLY A 102 14.95 -15.08 -15.24
N ARG A 103 14.62 -13.82 -14.93
CA ARG A 103 13.94 -13.42 -13.70
C ARG A 103 12.53 -12.90 -13.98
N LEU A 104 11.52 -13.69 -13.64
CA LEU A 104 10.13 -13.25 -13.70
C LEU A 104 9.86 -12.30 -12.54
N THR A 105 9.20 -11.17 -12.82
CA THR A 105 8.82 -10.16 -11.81
C THR A 105 7.37 -9.72 -12.02
N SER A 106 6.78 -9.00 -11.06
CA SER A 106 5.47 -8.36 -11.25
C SER A 106 5.46 -7.42 -12.46
N LYS A 107 6.60 -6.78 -12.76
CA LYS A 107 6.78 -5.92 -13.94
C LYS A 107 6.80 -6.68 -15.27
N SER A 108 7.01 -7.99 -15.25
CA SER A 108 6.91 -8.85 -16.44
C SER A 108 5.44 -9.13 -16.79
N ASP A 109 4.57 -9.29 -15.78
CA ASP A 109 3.12 -9.34 -16.00
C ASP A 109 2.59 -7.99 -16.52
N VAL A 110 3.14 -6.85 -16.05
CA VAL A 110 2.79 -5.50 -16.57
C VAL A 110 3.08 -5.38 -18.06
N TYR A 111 4.23 -5.90 -18.52
CA TYR A 111 4.57 -5.91 -19.95
C TYR A 111 3.58 -6.77 -20.75
N SER A 112 3.33 -7.99 -20.26
CA SER A 112 2.41 -8.94 -20.90
C SER A 112 0.99 -8.38 -21.01
N PHE A 113 0.52 -7.72 -19.94
CA PHE A 113 -0.74 -6.97 -19.94
C PHE A 113 -0.71 -5.80 -20.94
N GLY A 114 0.42 -5.08 -21.06
CA GLY A 114 0.60 -4.04 -22.08
C GLY A 114 0.36 -4.55 -23.49
N ILE A 115 0.82 -5.77 -23.83
CA ILE A 115 0.55 -6.40 -25.12
C ILE A 115 -0.94 -6.70 -25.28
N VAL A 116 -1.61 -7.25 -24.24
CA VAL A 116 -3.06 -7.47 -24.25
C VAL A 116 -3.84 -6.16 -24.44
N LEU A 117 -3.45 -5.09 -23.74
CA LEU A 117 -4.07 -3.77 -23.86
C LEU A 117 -3.90 -3.18 -25.27
N GLN A 118 -2.73 -3.38 -25.88
CA GLN A 118 -2.49 -2.99 -27.26
C GLN A 118 -3.37 -3.79 -28.22
N GLU A 119 -3.52 -5.10 -27.99
CA GLU A 119 -4.36 -5.97 -28.80
C GLU A 119 -5.84 -5.62 -28.68
N LEU A 120 -6.30 -5.24 -27.48
CA LEU A 120 -7.64 -4.71 -27.27
C LEU A 120 -7.90 -3.47 -28.14
N ILE A 121 -6.99 -2.49 -28.22
CA ILE A 121 -7.25 -1.27 -29.00
C ILE A 121 -7.00 -1.41 -30.50
N THR A 122 -6.27 -2.45 -30.94
CA THR A 122 -5.90 -2.64 -32.36
C THR A 122 -6.61 -3.81 -33.04
N LYS A 123 -7.13 -4.79 -32.28
CA LYS A 123 -7.56 -6.12 -32.76
C LYS A 123 -6.50 -6.81 -33.64
N LYS A 124 -5.22 -6.56 -33.38
CA LYS A 124 -4.10 -7.18 -34.10
C LYS A 124 -3.29 -8.04 -33.15
N LYS A 125 -3.08 -9.32 -33.49
CA LYS A 125 -2.25 -10.23 -32.70
C LYS A 125 -0.85 -9.66 -32.50
N ALA A 126 -0.25 -9.89 -31.33
CA ALA A 126 1.10 -9.41 -30.97
C ALA A 126 2.16 -9.51 -32.10
N ALA A 127 2.22 -10.64 -32.81
CA ALA A 127 3.17 -10.83 -33.93
C ALA A 127 2.94 -9.85 -35.09
N SER A 128 1.69 -9.60 -35.45
CA SER A 128 1.33 -8.66 -36.52
C SER A 128 1.58 -7.21 -36.15
N LEU A 129 1.47 -6.86 -34.86
CA LEU A 129 1.80 -5.54 -34.34
C LEU A 129 3.30 -5.28 -34.41
N ALA A 130 4.12 -6.24 -33.97
CA ALA A 130 5.58 -6.13 -34.04
C ALA A 130 6.05 -5.90 -35.49
N GLN A 131 5.47 -6.63 -36.44
CA GLN A 131 5.75 -6.43 -37.87
C GLN A 131 5.30 -5.05 -38.36
N ALA A 132 4.08 -4.62 -38.05
CA ALA A 132 3.54 -3.35 -38.51
C ALA A 132 4.32 -2.13 -37.97
N LEU A 133 4.78 -2.20 -36.73
CA LEU A 133 5.65 -1.18 -36.13
C LEU A 133 7.05 -1.18 -36.76
N ALA A 134 7.60 -2.36 -37.09
CA ALA A 134 8.85 -2.47 -37.83
C ALA A 134 8.76 -1.91 -39.26
N GLU A 135 7.57 -1.96 -39.87
CA GLU A 135 7.24 -1.33 -41.17
C GLU A 135 7.02 0.19 -41.07
N GLY A 136 7.16 0.80 -39.88
CA GLY A 136 7.07 2.24 -39.68
C GLY A 136 5.64 2.79 -39.54
N LYS A 137 4.62 1.93 -39.38
CA LYS A 137 3.24 2.39 -39.19
C LYS A 137 3.07 3.05 -37.83
N GLY A 138 2.43 4.21 -37.81
CA GLY A 138 2.12 4.94 -36.58
C GLY A 138 1.08 4.20 -35.73
N VAL A 139 1.13 4.35 -34.40
CA VAL A 139 0.17 3.69 -33.49
C VAL A 139 -1.29 4.03 -33.85
N THR A 140 -1.56 5.26 -34.30
CA THR A 140 -2.88 5.71 -34.74
C THR A 140 -3.39 4.95 -35.98
N GLU A 141 -2.50 4.52 -36.87
CA GLU A 141 -2.84 3.73 -38.07
C GLU A 141 -3.14 2.26 -37.74
N LEU A 142 -2.77 1.83 -36.54
CA LEU A 142 -2.98 0.46 -36.07
C LEU A 142 -4.26 0.28 -35.24
N LEU A 143 -4.89 1.38 -34.82
CA LEU A 143 -6.12 1.36 -34.04
C LEU A 143 -7.25 0.68 -34.82
N ASP A 144 -8.11 -0.05 -34.11
CA ASP A 144 -9.29 -0.66 -34.71
C ASP A 144 -10.25 0.45 -35.21
N PRO A 145 -10.60 0.47 -36.51
CA PRO A 145 -11.52 1.46 -37.07
C PRO A 145 -12.86 1.56 -36.34
N LYS A 146 -13.34 0.46 -35.72
CA LYS A 146 -14.64 0.46 -35.02
C LYS A 146 -14.64 1.32 -33.74
N ILE A 147 -13.49 1.54 -33.12
CA ILE A 147 -13.37 2.39 -31.91
C ILE A 147 -12.75 3.75 -32.21
N CYS A 148 -12.18 3.94 -33.40
CA CYS A 148 -11.50 5.16 -33.84
C CYS A 148 -12.51 6.24 -34.28
N ASN A 149 -13.24 6.80 -33.32
CA ASN A 149 -14.16 7.92 -33.53
C ASN A 149 -13.77 9.12 -32.64
N GLU A 150 -14.25 10.32 -32.98
CA GLU A 150 -13.88 11.58 -32.31
C GLU A 150 -14.06 11.53 -30.78
N SER A 151 -15.13 10.90 -30.29
CA SER A 151 -15.38 10.76 -28.85
C SER A 151 -14.35 9.90 -28.14
N ASN A 152 -13.81 8.89 -28.81
CA ASN A 152 -12.87 7.93 -28.25
C ASN A 152 -11.40 8.37 -28.39
N MET A 153 -11.08 9.24 -29.35
CA MET A 153 -9.68 9.59 -29.67
C MET A 153 -8.89 10.10 -28.47
N LYS A 154 -9.50 10.93 -27.60
CA LYS A 154 -8.83 11.41 -26.37
C LYS A 154 -8.43 10.25 -25.46
N VAL A 155 -9.32 9.27 -25.29
CA VAL A 155 -9.07 8.08 -24.47
C VAL A 155 -8.00 7.19 -25.11
N LEU A 156 -8.07 6.96 -26.42
CA LEU A 156 -7.11 6.15 -27.16
C LEU A 156 -5.70 6.74 -27.11
N VAL A 157 -5.56 8.06 -27.15
CA VAL A 157 -4.27 8.75 -26.98
C VAL A 157 -3.71 8.50 -25.58
N GLU A 158 -4.53 8.59 -24.53
CA GLU A 158 -4.09 8.29 -23.16
C GLU A 158 -3.71 6.81 -22.97
N ILE A 159 -4.48 5.88 -23.55
CA ILE A 159 -4.08 4.46 -23.58
C ILE A 159 -2.73 4.29 -24.28
N GLY A 160 -2.50 5.01 -25.38
CA GLY A 160 -1.21 5.01 -26.08
C GLY A 160 -0.03 5.42 -25.17
N LYS A 161 -0.23 6.37 -24.26
CA LYS A 161 0.79 6.76 -23.27
C LYS A 161 1.02 5.64 -22.24
N LEU A 162 -0.05 5.02 -21.74
CA LEU A 162 0.07 3.87 -20.83
C LEU A 162 0.85 2.73 -21.47
N LEU A 163 0.60 2.45 -22.76
CA LEU A 163 1.35 1.44 -23.51
C LEU A 163 2.85 1.74 -23.58
N GLN A 164 3.24 3.01 -23.74
CA GLN A 164 4.65 3.39 -23.70
C GLN A 164 5.30 3.11 -22.34
N GLU A 165 4.55 3.26 -21.25
CA GLU A 165 5.04 2.95 -19.90
C GLU A 165 5.08 1.44 -19.64
N CYS A 166 4.06 0.68 -20.07
CA CYS A 166 4.01 -0.78 -19.89
C CYS A 166 5.07 -1.52 -20.73
N LEU A 167 5.30 -1.09 -21.97
CA LEU A 167 6.12 -1.79 -22.96
C LEU A 167 7.57 -1.31 -23.04
N THR A 168 7.99 -0.42 -22.14
CA THR A 168 9.37 0.07 -22.08
C THR A 168 10.35 -1.02 -21.60
N GLU A 169 11.59 -0.97 -22.08
CA GLU A 169 12.71 -1.77 -21.55
C GLU A 169 13.23 -1.26 -20.20
N ASP A 170 12.86 -0.05 -19.77
CA ASP A 170 13.20 0.44 -18.44
C ASP A 170 12.19 -0.09 -17.41
N ILE A 171 12.53 -1.19 -16.74
CA ILE A 171 11.65 -1.87 -15.78
C ILE A 171 11.12 -0.94 -14.67
N HIS A 172 11.85 0.11 -14.30
CA HIS A 172 11.47 1.05 -13.25
C HIS A 172 10.44 2.10 -13.73
N ARG A 173 10.30 2.28 -15.04
CA ARG A 173 9.29 3.17 -15.63
C ARG A 173 7.95 2.47 -15.85
N ARG A 174 7.92 1.14 -15.80
CA ARG A 174 6.67 0.38 -15.87
C ARG A 174 5.83 0.67 -14.62
N PRO A 175 4.52 0.93 -14.74
CA PRO A 175 3.65 1.18 -13.59
C PRO A 175 3.43 -0.10 -12.78
N ASP A 176 2.85 0.02 -11.59
CA ASP A 176 2.27 -1.13 -10.89
C ASP A 176 0.87 -1.42 -11.44
N MET A 177 0.43 -2.67 -11.39
CA MET A 177 -0.89 -3.06 -11.92
C MET A 177 -2.05 -2.32 -11.23
N CYS A 178 -1.95 -2.05 -9.93
CA CYS A 178 -2.93 -1.25 -9.19
C CYS A 178 -3.04 0.19 -9.72
N ASP A 179 -1.91 0.80 -10.08
CA ASP A 179 -1.87 2.15 -10.64
C ASP A 179 -2.45 2.16 -12.06
N LEU A 180 -2.13 1.13 -12.85
CA LEU A 180 -2.64 0.95 -14.21
C LEU A 180 -4.16 0.74 -14.21
N ALA A 181 -4.70 -0.07 -13.30
CA ALA A 181 -6.13 -0.23 -13.09
C ALA A 181 -6.79 1.11 -12.70
N GLY A 182 -6.15 1.88 -11.83
CA GLY A 182 -6.55 3.25 -11.49
C GLY A 182 -6.69 4.17 -12.70
N HIS A 183 -5.66 4.19 -13.56
CA HIS A 183 -5.67 4.95 -14.81
C HIS A 183 -6.78 4.53 -15.77
N LEU A 184 -6.95 3.22 -16.00
CA LEU A 184 -7.98 2.70 -16.90
C LEU A 184 -9.39 3.01 -16.39
N ARG A 185 -9.65 2.88 -15.08
CA ARG A 185 -10.93 3.28 -14.46
C ARG A 185 -11.24 4.76 -14.66
N MET A 186 -10.22 5.63 -14.63
CA MET A 186 -10.41 7.04 -14.94
C MET A 186 -10.79 7.26 -16.40
N LEU A 187 -10.10 6.63 -17.34
CA LEU A 187 -10.42 6.71 -18.76
C LEU A 187 -11.83 6.21 -19.06
N ARG A 188 -12.25 5.13 -18.39
CA ARG A 188 -13.62 4.60 -18.50
C ARG A 188 -14.67 5.60 -17.99
N LYS A 189 -14.42 6.31 -16.89
CA LYS A 189 -15.31 7.38 -16.40
C LYS A 189 -15.44 8.53 -17.41
N PHE A 190 -14.35 8.84 -18.13
CA PHE A 190 -14.37 9.87 -19.17
C PHE A 190 -15.30 9.49 -20.34
N CYS A 191 -15.30 8.21 -20.76
CA CYS A 191 -16.25 7.70 -21.78
C CYS A 191 -17.72 7.90 -21.36
N LEU A 192 -18.03 7.79 -20.06
CA LEU A 192 -19.38 7.87 -19.51
C LEU A 192 -19.95 9.29 -19.34
N ARG A 193 -19.26 10.34 -19.83
CA ARG A 193 -19.70 11.76 -19.77
C ARG A 193 -20.07 12.27 -18.37
N GLN A 194 -19.49 11.71 -17.31
CA GLN A 194 -19.57 12.32 -15.98
C GLN A 194 -18.52 13.44 -15.90
N PRO A 195 -18.88 14.69 -15.53
CA PRO A 195 -17.96 15.82 -15.60
C PRO A 195 -16.93 15.73 -14.47
N ALA A 196 -15.74 15.21 -14.81
CA ALA A 196 -14.50 15.58 -14.15
C ALA A 196 -13.67 16.36 -15.19
N PRO A 197 -13.25 17.61 -14.93
CA PRO A 197 -12.51 18.38 -15.93
C PRO A 197 -11.14 17.74 -16.20
N LEU A 198 -10.93 17.24 -17.42
CA LEU A 198 -9.58 16.92 -17.94
C LEU A 198 -8.69 18.17 -18.05
N GLU A 199 -9.29 19.36 -18.03
CA GLU A 199 -8.63 20.64 -18.34
C GLU A 199 -7.65 21.15 -17.27
N ASN A 200 -7.49 20.45 -16.13
CA ASN A 200 -6.44 20.74 -15.15
C ASN A 200 -5.26 19.74 -15.17
N PHE A 201 -5.25 18.78 -16.10
CA PHE A 201 -4.14 17.83 -16.27
C PHE A 201 -3.28 18.18 -17.49
N GLY A 202 -2.53 19.27 -17.37
CA GLY A 202 -1.54 19.70 -18.35
C GLY A 202 -0.29 18.83 -18.31
N TRP A 203 -0.28 17.73 -19.04
CA TRP A 203 0.96 17.05 -19.49
C TRP A 203 1.64 17.86 -20.61
N HIS A 204 1.98 19.12 -20.33
CA HIS A 204 2.88 19.91 -21.17
C HIS A 204 4.31 19.68 -20.69
N LEU A 205 4.86 18.53 -21.09
CA LEU A 205 6.25 18.16 -20.82
C LEU A 205 7.07 18.02 -22.10
N PHE A 206 6.82 18.91 -23.06
CA PHE A 206 7.79 19.37 -24.06
C PHE A 206 7.43 20.83 -24.40
N PRO A 207 8.30 21.82 -24.18
CA PRO A 207 8.16 23.10 -24.86
C PRO A 207 8.64 22.90 -26.29
N GLU A 208 7.72 23.01 -27.25
CA GLU A 208 8.09 23.37 -28.61
C GLU A 208 8.79 24.73 -28.56
N THR A 209 9.99 24.75 -29.11
CA THR A 209 10.79 25.93 -29.40
C THR A 209 10.04 26.80 -30.39
N GLN A 210 9.52 27.96 -29.99
CA GLN A 210 9.47 29.16 -30.83
C GLN A 210 9.64 30.41 -29.96
N ASN A 211 10.37 31.36 -30.54
CA ASN A 211 10.91 32.60 -30.01
C ASN A 211 9.85 33.61 -29.55
N GLU A 212 10.36 34.72 -28.99
CA GLU A 212 9.70 35.99 -28.63
C GLU A 212 9.23 36.05 -27.15
N ASP A 213 9.63 36.99 -26.30
CA ASP A 213 10.54 38.11 -26.44
C ASP A 213 11.06 38.53 -25.04
N LYS A 214 12.13 39.30 -25.07
CA LYS A 214 12.91 39.82 -23.94
C LYS A 214 12.06 40.63 -22.96
N GLU A 215 12.28 40.43 -21.67
CA GLU A 215 12.59 41.54 -20.76
C GLU A 215 13.32 41.08 -19.48
N GLN A 216 14.30 41.89 -19.11
CA GLN A 216 15.39 41.63 -18.18
C GLN A 216 14.97 41.96 -16.75
N SER A 217 15.38 41.14 -15.77
CA SER A 217 16.16 41.60 -14.61
C SER A 217 16.48 40.46 -13.62
N GLN A 218 17.73 40.03 -13.67
CA GLN A 218 18.68 39.92 -12.54
C GLN A 218 18.30 39.15 -11.26
N GLN A 219 19.25 38.28 -10.88
CA GLN A 219 19.53 37.69 -9.55
C GLN A 219 18.67 36.50 -9.08
N GLY A 220 19.29 35.30 -9.03
CA GLY A 220 18.67 34.14 -8.38
C GLY A 220 19.37 32.79 -8.53
N THR A 221 20.61 32.71 -9.02
CA THR A 221 21.38 31.46 -9.01
C THR A 221 22.18 31.39 -7.71
N ASN A 222 21.67 30.75 -6.64
CA ASN A 222 22.49 30.20 -5.52
C ASN A 222 21.73 29.42 -4.39
N ASN A 223 20.40 29.26 -4.39
CA ASN A 223 19.70 28.81 -3.17
C ASN A 223 19.48 27.28 -2.96
N VAL A 224 19.98 26.40 -3.83
CA VAL A 224 19.78 24.95 -3.64
C VAL A 224 20.80 24.33 -2.67
N SER A 225 21.92 25.04 -2.42
CA SER A 225 22.98 24.55 -1.52
C SER A 225 22.68 24.74 -0.03
N SER A 226 21.81 25.67 0.37
CA SER A 226 21.48 25.92 1.78
C SER A 226 20.36 25.00 2.29
N SER A 227 19.46 24.54 1.42
CA SER A 227 18.29 23.73 1.79
C SER A 227 18.60 22.36 2.37
N LEU A 228 19.75 21.78 2.03
CA LEU A 228 20.16 20.46 2.50
C LEU A 228 20.99 20.53 3.80
N MET A 229 21.47 21.72 4.18
CA MET A 229 22.18 21.96 5.45
C MET A 229 21.23 22.04 6.64
N ALA A 230 19.93 22.22 6.41
CA ALA A 230 18.94 22.39 7.48
C ALA A 230 18.54 21.08 8.19
N PHE A 231 18.87 19.91 7.64
CA PHE A 231 18.65 18.62 8.28
C PHE A 231 19.94 17.79 8.24
N PRO A 232 20.87 17.99 9.19
CA PRO A 232 22.18 17.32 9.18
C PRO A 232 22.07 15.78 9.13
N LYS A 233 21.03 15.23 9.76
CA LYS A 233 20.75 13.78 9.80
C LYS A 233 20.19 13.21 8.48
N MET A 234 19.76 14.06 7.55
CA MET A 234 19.33 13.63 6.21
C MET A 234 20.47 13.59 5.19
N ALA A 235 21.67 14.08 5.53
CA ALA A 235 22.81 14.14 4.61
C ALA A 235 23.21 12.75 4.05
N GLY A 236 22.96 11.67 4.80
CA GLY A 236 23.23 10.29 4.36
C GLY A 236 22.32 9.78 3.23
N ILE A 237 21.18 10.43 3.00
CA ILE A 237 20.17 9.99 2.02
C ILE A 237 20.40 10.65 0.64
N PHE A 238 21.04 11.82 0.60
CA PHE A 238 21.06 12.67 -0.59
C PHE A 238 22.47 12.87 -1.14
N ASN A 239 22.75 12.24 -2.29
CA ASN A 239 23.88 12.65 -3.10
C ASN A 239 23.51 13.92 -3.87
N ARG A 240 24.28 15.00 -3.67
CA ARG A 240 24.13 16.34 -4.29
C ARG A 240 23.98 16.29 -5.82
N ASN A 241 24.50 15.24 -6.45
CA ASN A 241 24.40 15.02 -7.89
C ASN A 241 23.02 14.53 -8.36
N MET A 242 22.23 13.89 -7.49
CA MET A 242 20.93 13.29 -7.86
C MET A 242 19.84 14.34 -8.13
N TYR A 243 19.83 15.46 -7.39
CA TYR A 243 18.90 16.55 -7.71
C TYR A 243 19.25 17.25 -9.03
N LYS A 244 20.55 17.33 -9.36
CA LYS A 244 21.02 17.96 -10.60
C LYS A 244 20.79 17.08 -11.84
N SER A 245 20.71 15.76 -11.68
CA SER A 245 20.46 14.83 -12.80
C SER A 245 18.97 14.62 -13.10
N ARG A 246 18.05 15.13 -12.28
CA ARG A 246 16.60 15.02 -12.51
C ARG A 246 16.24 15.72 -13.82
N LYS A 247 15.92 14.94 -14.86
CA LYS A 247 15.30 15.47 -16.08
C LYS A 247 13.97 16.14 -15.69
N LYS A 248 13.69 17.30 -16.26
CA LYS A 248 12.41 18.00 -16.01
C LYS A 248 11.26 17.03 -16.28
N GLY A 249 10.37 16.86 -15.30
CA GLY A 249 9.17 16.04 -15.41
C GLY A 249 9.30 14.56 -15.06
N THR A 250 10.50 14.01 -14.86
CA THR A 250 10.62 12.61 -14.44
C THR A 250 10.54 12.51 -12.91
N PRO A 251 9.75 11.57 -12.36
CA PRO A 251 9.82 11.20 -10.95
C PRO A 251 11.25 10.76 -10.60
N LEU A 252 11.72 11.12 -9.40
CA LEU A 252 12.98 10.61 -8.85
C LEU A 252 12.66 9.73 -7.66
N TYR A 253 13.33 8.58 -7.53
CA TYR A 253 13.17 7.67 -6.40
C TYR A 253 14.48 7.56 -5.63
N ILE A 254 14.38 7.50 -4.30
CA ILE A 254 15.52 7.27 -3.38
C ILE A 254 15.11 6.15 -2.43
N SER A 255 15.84 5.04 -2.46
CA SER A 255 15.57 3.84 -1.64
C SER A 255 14.11 3.37 -1.73
N GLY A 256 13.57 3.28 -2.95
CA GLY A 256 12.18 2.88 -3.23
C GLY A 256 11.13 3.99 -3.07
N LYS A 257 11.47 5.12 -2.44
CA LYS A 257 10.53 6.19 -2.10
C LYS A 257 10.56 7.33 -3.12
N ARG A 258 9.41 7.81 -3.60
CA ARG A 258 9.33 8.93 -4.57
C ARG A 258 9.71 10.24 -3.89
N MET A 259 10.60 10.98 -4.53
CA MET A 259 11.01 12.32 -4.12
C MET A 259 10.17 13.38 -4.85
N PHE A 260 9.20 13.95 -4.13
CA PHE A 260 8.31 15.00 -4.62
C PHE A 260 8.97 16.38 -4.48
N THR A 261 8.69 17.26 -5.44
CA THR A 261 8.93 18.69 -5.31
C THR A 261 7.84 19.35 -4.47
N ALA A 262 8.16 20.52 -3.92
CA ALA A 262 7.18 21.37 -3.24
C ALA A 262 5.94 21.69 -4.08
N ARG A 263 6.12 21.81 -5.41
CA ARG A 263 5.04 22.06 -6.37
C ARG A 263 4.17 20.83 -6.55
N GLU A 264 4.77 19.65 -6.73
CA GLU A 264 4.04 18.38 -6.80
C GLU A 264 3.21 18.16 -5.52
N ILE A 265 3.78 18.39 -4.33
CA ILE A 265 3.02 18.27 -3.08
C ILE A 265 1.80 19.20 -3.06
N LYS A 266 1.95 20.48 -3.43
CA LYS A 266 0.83 21.42 -3.50
C LYS A 266 -0.24 20.98 -4.50
N VAL A 267 0.15 20.39 -5.61
CA VAL A 267 -0.79 19.87 -6.62
C VAL A 267 -1.56 18.68 -6.06
N ILE A 268 -0.87 17.66 -5.54
CA ILE A 268 -1.54 16.44 -5.06
C ILE A 268 -2.44 16.72 -3.86
N THR A 269 -2.10 17.67 -2.98
CA THR A 269 -2.94 18.05 -1.83
C THR A 269 -3.99 19.12 -2.14
N ASN A 270 -4.07 19.58 -3.40
CA ASN A 270 -4.88 20.72 -3.81
C ASN A 270 -4.69 21.92 -2.85
N ASN A 271 -3.45 22.39 -2.72
CA ASN A 271 -3.02 23.42 -1.78
C ASN A 271 -3.41 23.13 -0.32
N ASN A 272 -3.23 21.89 0.13
CA ASN A 272 -3.54 21.44 1.50
C ASN A 272 -5.02 21.65 1.89
N SER A 273 -5.93 21.53 0.93
CA SER A 273 -7.37 21.83 1.09
C SER A 273 -8.10 20.96 2.12
N THR A 274 -7.69 19.69 2.29
CA THR A 274 -8.39 18.71 3.12
C THR A 274 -7.46 18.14 4.18
N ILE A 275 -7.71 18.48 5.45
CA ILE A 275 -7.03 17.88 6.61
C ILE A 275 -7.77 16.60 6.99
N ILE A 276 -7.04 15.48 7.04
CA ILE A 276 -7.57 14.16 7.45
C ILE A 276 -7.09 13.74 8.85
N GLY A 277 -6.05 14.41 9.38
CA GLY A 277 -5.55 14.14 10.71
C GLY A 277 -4.85 15.36 11.28
N ARG A 278 -5.05 15.62 12.56
CA ARG A 278 -4.29 16.60 13.34
C ARG A 278 -3.57 15.83 14.43
N GLY A 279 -2.25 15.77 14.35
CA GLY A 279 -1.42 15.16 15.38
C GLY A 279 -0.56 16.21 16.07
N ALA A 280 0.07 15.81 17.18
CA ALA A 280 1.08 16.64 17.85
C ALA A 280 2.29 16.98 16.95
N PHE A 281 2.46 16.28 15.83
CA PHE A 281 3.61 16.35 14.93
C PHE A 281 3.31 17.01 13.58
N GLY A 282 2.18 17.73 13.52
CA GLY A 282 1.72 18.40 12.33
C GLY A 282 0.44 17.81 11.74
N ASN A 283 -0.01 18.44 10.67
CA ASN A 283 -1.23 18.08 9.97
C ASN A 283 -0.96 16.97 8.94
N VAL A 284 -1.96 16.12 8.77
CA VAL A 284 -2.02 15.14 7.69
C VAL A 284 -3.10 15.59 6.72
N TYR A 285 -2.74 15.74 5.45
CA TYR A 285 -3.63 16.17 4.38
C TYR A 285 -3.96 15.00 3.46
N LEU A 286 -5.18 15.00 2.91
CA LEU A 286 -5.49 14.10 1.81
C LEU A 286 -4.77 14.61 0.55
N GLY A 287 -4.05 13.72 -0.11
CA GLY A 287 -3.49 13.94 -1.44
C GLY A 287 -4.05 12.96 -2.45
N ILE A 288 -3.98 13.32 -3.72
CA ILE A 288 -4.32 12.46 -4.86
C ILE A 288 -3.13 12.52 -5.82
N LEU A 289 -2.43 11.41 -5.99
CA LEU A 289 -1.33 11.28 -6.94
C LEU A 289 -1.84 11.36 -8.39
N GLU A 290 -0.93 11.48 -9.35
CA GLU A 290 -1.25 11.55 -10.79
C GLU A 290 -2.04 10.32 -11.26
N ASN A 291 -1.88 9.20 -10.56
CA ASN A 291 -2.58 7.94 -10.80
C ASN A 291 -3.91 7.78 -10.03
N TYR A 292 -4.42 8.87 -9.45
CA TYR A 292 -5.63 8.91 -8.61
C TYR A 292 -5.54 8.11 -7.31
N ARG A 293 -4.37 7.54 -6.99
CA ARG A 293 -4.14 6.93 -5.68
C ARG A 293 -4.26 8.01 -4.61
N LYS A 294 -5.18 7.81 -3.67
CA LYS A 294 -5.28 8.63 -2.48
C LYS A 294 -4.08 8.37 -1.59
N VAL A 295 -3.51 9.44 -1.04
CA VAL A 295 -2.34 9.40 -0.17
C VAL A 295 -2.55 10.28 1.06
N ALA A 296 -1.89 9.93 2.15
CA ALA A 296 -1.83 10.74 3.36
C ALA A 296 -0.52 11.55 3.37
N VAL A 297 -0.63 12.87 3.29
CA VAL A 297 0.51 13.79 3.22
C VAL A 297 0.73 14.41 4.59
N LYS A 298 1.68 13.86 5.36
CA LYS A 298 2.04 14.32 6.71
C LYS A 298 3.11 15.41 6.60
N THR A 299 2.81 16.61 7.10
CA THR A 299 3.75 17.74 7.09
C THR A 299 4.35 17.95 8.47
N TYR A 300 5.67 17.87 8.58
CA TYR A 300 6.41 18.34 9.75
C TYR A 300 6.76 19.81 9.54
N ILE A 301 6.19 20.68 10.39
CA ILE A 301 6.58 22.08 10.44
C ILE A 301 7.78 22.16 11.36
N LYS A 302 8.82 22.89 10.96
CA LYS A 302 9.97 23.18 11.83
C LYS A 302 9.50 23.98 13.05
N GLY A 303 9.36 23.33 14.19
CA GLY A 303 9.01 23.96 15.45
C GLY A 303 9.98 23.58 16.59
N THR A 304 10.52 22.36 16.60
CA THR A 304 11.42 21.87 17.66
C THR A 304 12.46 20.84 17.16
N GLU A 305 13.63 20.74 17.81
CA GLU A 305 14.66 19.71 17.50
C GLU A 305 14.08 18.29 17.49
N HIS A 306 13.05 18.03 18.32
CA HIS A 306 12.37 16.75 18.39
C HIS A 306 11.63 16.37 17.10
N GLU A 307 11.10 17.34 16.35
CA GLU A 307 10.38 17.07 15.09
C GLU A 307 11.34 16.67 13.97
N GLU A 308 12.53 17.28 13.93
CA GLU A 308 13.58 16.93 12.96
C GLU A 308 14.08 15.49 13.17
N ASP A 309 14.28 15.09 14.44
CA ASP A 309 14.73 13.75 14.80
C ASP A 309 13.71 12.68 14.41
N ARG A 310 12.43 12.93 14.67
CA ARG A 310 11.34 11.98 14.32
C ARG A 310 11.14 11.85 12.83
N CYS A 311 11.13 12.96 12.09
CA CYS A 311 10.96 12.87 10.64
C CYS A 311 12.17 12.19 9.98
N GLY A 312 13.39 12.48 10.45
CA GLY A 312 14.59 11.79 10.01
C GLY A 312 14.50 10.28 10.25
N LYS A 313 13.97 9.86 11.40
CA LYS A 313 13.74 8.44 11.71
C LYS A 313 12.75 7.79 10.75
N GLU A 314 11.55 8.36 10.60
CA GLU A 314 10.51 7.83 9.70
C GLU A 314 11.03 7.68 8.26
N LEU A 315 11.77 8.67 7.77
CA LEU A 315 12.33 8.63 6.41
C LEU A 315 13.46 7.61 6.25
N ASN A 316 14.28 7.44 7.29
CA ASN A 316 15.43 6.51 7.30
C ASN A 316 15.03 5.04 7.51
N LEU A 317 13.78 4.75 7.88
CA LEU A 317 13.32 3.37 7.95
C LEU A 317 13.48 2.69 6.57
N PRO A 318 13.93 1.42 6.55
CA PRO A 318 13.92 0.64 5.32
C PRO A 318 12.48 0.52 4.82
N GLU A 319 12.33 0.19 3.53
CA GLU A 319 11.00 0.00 2.98
C GLU A 319 10.26 -1.13 3.73
N LEU A 320 9.13 -0.78 4.33
CA LEU A 320 8.23 -1.71 5.02
C LEU A 320 7.09 -2.05 4.06
N ILE A 321 7.18 -3.19 3.39
CA ILE A 321 6.15 -3.69 2.48
C ILE A 321 5.44 -4.85 3.17
N HIS A 322 4.29 -4.57 3.76
CA HIS A 322 3.46 -5.58 4.43
C HIS A 322 2.00 -5.15 4.41
N LYS A 323 1.07 -6.09 4.17
CA LYS A 323 -0.38 -5.81 4.08
C LYS A 323 -0.91 -5.06 5.32
N ASN A 324 -0.35 -5.32 6.49
CA ASN A 324 -0.73 -4.70 7.78
C ASN A 324 0.18 -3.57 8.26
N ILE A 325 0.94 -2.91 7.37
CA ILE A 325 1.78 -1.76 7.71
C ILE A 325 1.50 -0.66 6.70
N ILE A 326 1.26 0.57 7.16
CA ILE A 326 1.12 1.74 6.31
C ILE A 326 2.43 2.01 5.56
N GLN A 327 2.40 1.89 4.24
CA GLN A 327 3.56 2.13 3.38
C GLN A 327 3.89 3.62 3.24
N LEU A 328 5.18 3.96 3.44
CA LEU A 328 5.74 5.27 3.06
C LEU A 328 6.07 5.27 1.56
N LEU A 329 5.29 5.99 0.76
CA LEU A 329 5.39 6.03 -0.71
C LEU A 329 6.43 7.05 -1.19
N GLY A 330 6.67 8.10 -0.42
CA GLY A 330 7.58 9.16 -0.83
C GLY A 330 7.71 10.27 0.19
N PHE A 331 8.46 11.29 -0.20
CA PHE A 331 8.77 12.42 0.66
C PHE A 331 9.09 13.68 -0.16
N CYS A 332 9.05 14.84 0.49
CA CYS A 332 9.50 16.12 -0.04
C CYS A 332 10.31 16.84 1.05
N CYS A 333 11.51 17.30 0.69
CA CYS A 333 12.35 18.10 1.57
C CYS A 333 12.28 19.57 1.14
N LYS A 334 11.87 20.45 2.06
CA LYS A 334 11.99 21.92 1.95
C LYS A 334 13.00 22.43 2.98
N LEU A 335 13.43 23.69 2.82
CA LEU A 335 14.29 24.41 3.78
C LEU A 335 13.81 24.28 5.24
N ASP A 336 12.50 24.38 5.47
CA ASP A 336 11.92 24.45 6.83
C ASP A 336 10.79 23.43 7.06
N ALA A 337 10.68 22.41 6.20
CA ALA A 337 9.67 21.38 6.37
C ALA A 337 10.08 20.08 5.68
N VAL A 338 9.82 18.95 6.34
CA VAL A 338 9.83 17.65 5.68
C VAL A 338 8.40 17.16 5.58
N ILE A 339 8.06 16.65 4.40
CA ILE A 339 6.72 16.17 4.10
C ILE A 339 6.86 14.71 3.72
N LEU A 340 6.07 13.84 4.36
CA LEU A 340 6.04 12.42 4.06
C LEU A 340 4.71 12.08 3.41
N VAL A 341 4.77 11.22 2.38
CA VAL A 341 3.61 10.80 1.59
C VAL A 341 3.40 9.31 1.84
N TYR A 342 2.37 8.98 2.61
CA TYR A 342 1.99 7.61 2.93
C TYR A 342 0.82 7.13 2.07
N GLU A 343 0.62 5.82 1.99
CA GLU A 343 -0.66 5.30 1.53
C GLU A 343 -1.81 5.79 2.44
N PHE A 344 -3.00 5.94 1.87
CA PHE A 344 -4.17 6.43 2.60
C PHE A 344 -5.01 5.25 3.10
N ALA A 345 -5.21 5.19 4.42
CA ALA A 345 -6.17 4.31 5.09
C ALA A 345 -7.39 5.15 5.52
N ASN A 346 -8.57 4.84 4.98
CA ASN A 346 -9.71 5.76 4.98
C ASN A 346 -10.84 5.38 5.95
N LYS A 347 -10.75 4.23 6.63
CA LYS A 347 -11.79 3.74 7.54
C LYS A 347 -11.53 4.10 9.00
N GLY A 348 -10.66 5.08 9.23
CA GLY A 348 -10.33 5.58 10.57
C GLY A 348 -9.35 4.68 11.30
N SER A 349 -9.21 4.91 12.61
CA SER A 349 -8.36 4.14 13.51
C SER A 349 -9.16 3.14 14.35
N LEU A 350 -8.48 2.16 14.95
CA LEU A 350 -9.07 1.23 15.91
C LEU A 350 -9.63 1.97 17.13
N TYR A 351 -9.02 3.09 17.51
CA TYR A 351 -9.57 3.96 18.55
C TYR A 351 -10.97 4.48 18.17
N ASP A 352 -11.17 4.89 16.92
CA ASP A 352 -12.46 5.41 16.45
C ASP A 352 -13.53 4.31 16.42
N ILE A 353 -13.16 3.07 16.10
CA ILE A 353 -14.09 1.92 16.10
C ILE A 353 -14.47 1.53 17.55
N LEU A 354 -13.50 1.48 18.45
CA LEU A 354 -13.71 1.07 19.84
C LEU A 354 -14.47 2.14 20.64
N HIS A 355 -14.06 3.41 20.49
CA HIS A 355 -14.38 4.50 21.41
C HIS A 355 -15.03 5.71 20.75
N GLY A 356 -15.22 5.68 19.43
CA GLY A 356 -15.89 6.73 18.68
C GLY A 356 -17.39 6.78 18.95
N THR A 357 -18.07 7.74 18.31
CA THR A 357 -19.51 7.99 18.52
C THR A 357 -20.42 7.01 17.79
N SER A 358 -19.87 6.16 16.91
CA SER A 358 -20.63 5.15 16.18
C SER A 358 -20.83 3.89 17.02
N ASN A 359 -22.09 3.49 17.22
CA ASN A 359 -22.48 2.18 17.77
C ASN A 359 -22.26 1.05 16.73
N PHE A 360 -21.09 1.01 16.09
CA PHE A 360 -20.76 -0.03 15.14
C PHE A 360 -20.70 -1.38 15.87
N PRO A 361 -21.47 -2.40 15.46
CA PRO A 361 -21.34 -3.75 16.00
C PRO A 361 -19.90 -4.22 15.80
N PHE A 362 -19.24 -4.61 16.88
CA PHE A 362 -17.84 -5.00 16.82
C PHE A 362 -17.67 -6.47 17.23
N PRO A 363 -18.04 -7.41 16.35
CA PRO A 363 -18.03 -8.84 16.65
C PRO A 363 -16.62 -9.40 16.84
N LEU A 364 -16.53 -10.59 17.46
CA LEU A 364 -15.25 -11.22 17.81
C LEU A 364 -14.40 -11.59 16.57
N ASP A 365 -15.00 -11.94 15.43
CA ASP A 365 -14.26 -12.21 14.19
C ASP A 365 -13.45 -10.99 13.74
N LEU A 366 -14.07 -9.81 13.75
CA LEU A 366 -13.38 -8.58 13.36
C LEU A 366 -12.28 -8.22 14.38
N ARG A 367 -12.52 -8.40 15.68
CA ARG A 367 -11.50 -8.23 16.73
C ARG A 367 -10.30 -9.15 16.52
N LEU A 368 -10.54 -10.42 16.19
CA LEU A 368 -9.51 -11.39 15.88
C LEU A 368 -8.73 -11.04 14.60
N ASP A 369 -9.42 -10.58 13.55
CA ASP A 369 -8.79 -10.11 12.31
C ASP A 369 -7.84 -8.93 12.57
N ILE A 370 -8.27 -8.00 13.43
CA ILE A 370 -7.49 -6.84 13.87
C ILE A 370 -6.28 -7.26 14.67
N ALA A 371 -6.47 -8.14 15.66
CA ALA A 371 -5.39 -8.64 16.51
C ALA A 371 -4.35 -9.40 15.69
N VAL A 372 -4.79 -10.34 14.83
CA VAL A 372 -3.91 -11.12 13.95
C VAL A 372 -3.14 -10.21 13.01
N GLY A 373 -3.83 -9.35 12.25
CA GLY A 373 -3.16 -8.50 11.26
C GLY A 373 -2.16 -7.53 11.90
N SER A 374 -2.52 -6.94 13.05
CA SER A 374 -1.61 -6.05 13.79
C SER A 374 -0.40 -6.82 14.36
N ALA A 375 -0.61 -8.03 14.88
CA ALA A 375 0.48 -8.86 15.37
C ALA A 375 1.42 -9.30 14.25
N GLU A 376 0.88 -9.70 13.08
CA GLU A 376 1.65 -10.05 11.88
C GLU A 376 2.51 -8.87 11.41
N GLY A 377 1.95 -7.65 11.39
CA GLY A 377 2.69 -6.44 11.01
C GLY A 377 3.84 -6.12 11.97
N LEU A 378 3.62 -6.19 13.28
CA LEU A 378 4.69 -5.98 14.27
C LEU A 378 5.74 -7.10 14.22
N ALA A 379 5.33 -8.36 14.03
CA ALA A 379 6.24 -9.48 13.87
C ALA A 379 7.17 -9.29 12.66
N TYR A 380 6.64 -8.79 11.54
CA TYR A 380 7.44 -8.44 10.36
C TYR A 380 8.49 -7.34 10.65
N MET A 381 8.14 -6.33 11.43
CA MET A 381 9.08 -5.28 11.85
C MET A 381 10.20 -5.84 12.74
N HIS A 382 9.85 -6.73 13.66
CA HIS A 382 10.77 -7.37 14.59
C HIS A 382 11.63 -8.48 13.96
N SER A 383 11.21 -9.11 12.86
CA SER A 383 11.90 -10.26 12.24
C SER A 383 13.16 -9.90 11.44
N ARG A 384 13.50 -8.62 11.33
CA ARG A 384 14.65 -8.15 10.55
C ARG A 384 15.96 -8.37 11.32
N SER A 385 17.09 -8.44 10.61
CA SER A 385 18.42 -8.60 11.23
C SER A 385 18.76 -7.48 12.22
N LYS A 386 18.33 -6.26 11.92
CA LYS A 386 18.16 -5.18 12.89
C LYS A 386 16.67 -4.93 13.04
N PRO A 387 16.04 -5.32 14.17
CA PRO A 387 14.61 -5.17 14.36
C PRO A 387 14.22 -3.70 14.28
N ILE A 388 13.03 -3.42 13.76
CA ILE A 388 12.45 -2.09 13.82
C ILE A 388 11.50 -2.08 15.00
N LEU A 389 11.86 -1.34 16.04
CA LEU A 389 11.01 -1.12 17.20
C LEU A 389 10.01 -0.03 16.82
N HIS A 390 8.71 -0.28 17.00
CA HIS A 390 7.67 0.68 16.62
C HIS A 390 7.68 1.89 17.56
N GLY A 391 7.71 1.65 18.87
CA GLY A 391 7.89 2.71 19.88
C GLY A 391 6.65 3.51 20.24
N ASP A 392 5.47 3.18 19.70
CA ASP A 392 4.20 3.89 19.99
C ASP A 392 3.00 3.06 19.49
N VAL A 393 3.00 1.76 19.81
CA VAL A 393 1.91 0.84 19.44
C VAL A 393 0.67 1.19 20.27
N LYS A 394 -0.40 1.62 19.60
CA LYS A 394 -1.68 1.99 20.25
C LYS A 394 -2.83 1.96 19.25
N THR A 395 -4.06 1.99 19.75
CA THR A 395 -5.28 1.90 18.94
C THR A 395 -5.45 3.05 17.95
N THR A 396 -4.95 4.27 18.24
CA THR A 396 -4.97 5.39 17.28
C THR A 396 -3.99 5.20 16.12
N HIS A 397 -3.04 4.27 16.25
CA HIS A 397 -2.00 3.96 15.27
C HIS A 397 -2.28 2.69 14.47
N ILE A 398 -3.40 2.01 14.72
CA ILE A 398 -3.90 0.92 13.87
C ILE A 398 -5.02 1.50 13.01
N LEU A 399 -4.74 1.74 11.74
CA LEU A 399 -5.67 2.31 10.77
C LEU A 399 -6.31 1.21 9.91
N PHE A 400 -7.38 1.54 9.20
CA PHE A 400 -8.08 0.61 8.32
C PHE A 400 -8.14 1.12 6.88
N ASP A 401 -7.76 0.26 5.94
CA ASP A 401 -7.94 0.54 4.51
C ASP A 401 -9.38 0.30 4.04
N ASP A 402 -9.62 0.46 2.73
CA ASP A 402 -10.92 0.27 2.10
C ASP A 402 -11.52 -1.12 2.34
N ASN A 403 -10.67 -2.13 2.56
CA ASN A 403 -11.05 -3.53 2.78
C ASN A 403 -11.13 -3.89 4.28
N ILE A 404 -11.06 -2.90 5.19
CA ILE A 404 -11.07 -3.12 6.64
C ILE A 404 -9.87 -3.97 7.11
N VAL A 405 -8.76 -3.94 6.36
CA VAL A 405 -7.52 -4.58 6.79
C VAL A 405 -6.80 -3.65 7.77
N PRO A 406 -6.41 -4.13 8.97
CA PRO A 406 -5.68 -3.32 9.93
C PRO A 406 -4.27 -3.02 9.41
N LYS A 407 -3.83 -1.76 9.51
CA LYS A 407 -2.53 -1.27 9.07
C LYS A 407 -1.88 -0.42 10.17
N ILE A 408 -0.73 -0.87 10.64
CA ILE A 408 0.08 -0.16 11.63
C ILE A 408 0.63 1.13 11.03
N SER A 409 0.55 2.22 11.77
CA SER A 409 0.95 3.57 11.38
C SER A 409 1.64 4.27 12.56
N GLY A 410 2.12 5.50 12.38
CA GLY A 410 2.67 6.27 13.51
C GLY A 410 4.13 5.95 13.84
N PHE A 411 4.96 5.80 12.79
CA PHE A 411 6.38 5.45 12.89
C PHE A 411 7.30 6.57 13.43
N GLY A 412 6.74 7.65 13.96
CA GLY A 412 7.47 8.84 14.41
C GLY A 412 8.43 8.55 15.55
N SER A 413 8.11 7.51 16.32
CA SER A 413 8.92 7.01 17.43
C SER A 413 9.63 5.71 17.06
N SER A 414 9.67 5.30 15.79
CA SER A 414 10.30 4.03 15.42
C SER A 414 11.82 4.12 15.35
N GLN A 415 12.48 3.01 15.69
CA GLN A 415 13.94 2.92 15.80
C GLN A 415 14.45 1.61 15.20
N ILE A 416 15.61 1.66 14.55
CA ILE A 416 16.30 0.47 14.02
C ILE A 416 17.31 -0.02 15.07
N GLY A 417 17.19 -1.28 15.48
CA GLY A 417 18.03 -1.93 16.47
C GLY A 417 17.65 -1.60 17.91
N GLU A 418 18.24 -2.36 18.86
CA GLU A 418 18.04 -2.21 20.30
C GLU A 418 19.21 -1.44 20.97
N ASP A 419 20.27 -1.12 20.22
CA ASP A 419 21.57 -0.67 20.75
C ASP A 419 21.66 0.84 21.06
N SER A 420 20.55 1.57 21.07
CA SER A 420 20.55 3.03 21.23
C SER A 420 20.01 3.48 22.59
N THR A 421 20.67 4.45 23.22
CA THR A 421 20.25 5.19 24.44
C THR A 421 19.07 6.12 24.16
N TRP A 422 18.02 5.56 23.55
CA TRP A 422 16.97 6.27 22.87
C TRP A 422 15.82 6.65 23.82
N VAL A 423 15.41 7.92 23.77
CA VAL A 423 14.20 8.39 24.45
C VAL A 423 13.00 8.15 23.55
N VAL A 424 12.18 7.19 23.94
CA VAL A 424 10.87 6.90 23.36
C VAL A 424 9.87 7.97 23.75
N ALA A 425 9.29 8.62 22.76
CA ALA A 425 8.13 9.50 22.96
C ALA A 425 6.83 8.74 22.68
N ALA A 426 6.61 7.67 23.45
CA ALA A 426 5.41 6.85 23.41
C ALA A 426 4.29 7.51 24.21
N ASP A 427 3.05 7.12 23.92
CA ASP A 427 1.94 7.37 24.83
C ASP A 427 2.19 6.68 26.18
N ILE A 428 2.25 7.48 27.26
CA ILE A 428 2.51 7.01 28.63
C ILE A 428 1.51 5.95 29.09
N ASN A 429 0.32 5.88 28.49
CA ASN A 429 -0.69 4.91 28.87
C ASN A 429 -0.39 3.51 28.28
N TYR A 430 0.29 3.43 27.13
CA TYR A 430 0.66 2.16 26.48
C TYR A 430 2.09 1.74 26.80
N ILE A 431 2.89 2.64 27.36
CA ILE A 431 4.32 2.46 27.53
C ILE A 431 4.65 1.34 28.52
N ASP A 432 5.66 0.55 28.17
CA ASP A 432 6.18 -0.52 29.01
C ASP A 432 6.73 0.03 30.33
N ARG A 433 6.21 -0.48 31.45
CA ARG A 433 6.65 -0.13 32.81
C ARG A 433 8.14 -0.39 33.00
N ARG A 434 8.69 -1.42 32.37
CA ARG A 434 10.13 -1.71 32.42
C ARG A 434 10.94 -0.63 31.70
N TYR A 435 10.49 -0.16 30.55
CA TYR A 435 11.12 0.98 29.89
C TYR A 435 11.10 2.25 30.76
N ILE A 436 9.99 2.55 31.46
CA ILE A 436 9.94 3.69 32.40
C ILE A 436 11.03 3.57 33.47
N GLN A 437 11.27 2.35 33.97
CA GLN A 437 12.24 2.09 35.03
C GLN A 437 13.69 2.09 34.54
N THR A 438 13.96 1.49 33.37
CA THR A 438 15.32 1.21 32.90
C THR A 438 15.82 2.20 31.85
N GLY A 439 14.91 2.91 31.17
CA GLY A 439 15.20 3.70 29.98
C GLY A 439 15.57 2.87 28.74
N LEU A 440 15.47 1.54 28.80
CA LEU A 440 15.85 0.63 27.71
C LEU A 440 14.60 0.13 26.97
N PHE A 441 14.40 0.60 25.74
CA PHE A 441 13.30 0.15 24.90
C PHE A 441 13.74 -1.02 24.02
N THR A 442 12.96 -2.10 24.02
CA THR A 442 13.29 -3.34 23.32
C THR A 442 12.09 -3.83 22.51
N ARG A 443 12.26 -4.92 21.74
CA ARG A 443 11.11 -5.64 21.13
C ARG A 443 10.03 -5.96 22.17
N LYS A 444 10.43 -6.32 23.39
CA LYS A 444 9.53 -6.64 24.51
C LYS A 444 8.70 -5.46 24.99
N SER A 445 9.13 -4.23 24.71
CA SER A 445 8.36 -3.02 25.03
C SER A 445 7.23 -2.76 24.03
N ASP A 446 7.44 -3.06 22.74
CA ASP A 446 6.35 -3.10 21.75
C ASP A 446 5.34 -4.20 22.09
N ILE A 447 5.80 -5.36 22.56
CA ILE A 447 4.92 -6.48 22.98
C ILE A 447 4.02 -6.07 24.16
N TYR A 448 4.57 -5.38 25.16
CA TYR A 448 3.76 -4.82 26.26
C TYR A 448 2.67 -3.89 25.72
N SER A 449 3.05 -2.95 24.86
CA SER A 449 2.14 -1.99 24.24
C SER A 449 1.06 -2.69 23.42
N PHE A 450 1.39 -3.79 22.73
CA PHE A 450 0.41 -4.62 22.03
C PHE A 450 -0.51 -5.40 22.98
N GLY A 451 -0.01 -5.86 24.13
CA GLY A 451 -0.83 -6.45 25.19
C GLY A 451 -1.93 -5.52 25.69
N VAL A 452 -1.63 -4.22 25.78
CA VAL A 452 -2.63 -3.18 26.09
C VAL A 452 -3.70 -3.08 24.98
N VAL A 453 -3.31 -3.14 23.70
CA VAL A 453 -4.25 -3.18 22.57
C VAL A 453 -5.16 -4.42 22.64
N LEU A 454 -4.63 -5.59 23.03
CA LEU A 454 -5.44 -6.79 23.22
C LEU A 454 -6.49 -6.61 24.32
N LEU A 455 -6.13 -5.94 25.43
CA LEU A 455 -7.10 -5.63 26.50
C LEU A 455 -8.20 -4.69 26.00
N GLU A 456 -7.86 -3.64 25.27
CA GLU A 456 -8.88 -2.75 24.68
C GLU A 456 -9.79 -3.50 23.70
N LEU A 457 -9.23 -4.43 22.91
CA LEU A 457 -10.02 -5.25 21.99
C LEU A 457 -11.03 -6.15 22.72
N ILE A 458 -10.65 -6.85 23.80
CA ILE A 458 -11.57 -7.79 24.47
C ILE A 458 -12.51 -7.12 25.47
N THR A 459 -12.17 -5.94 26.01
CA THR A 459 -12.99 -5.23 27.00
C THR A 459 -13.81 -4.08 26.42
N ARG A 460 -13.42 -3.55 25.25
CA ARG A 460 -13.91 -2.29 24.67
C ARG A 460 -13.87 -1.11 25.66
N LYS A 461 -13.02 -1.18 26.68
CA LYS A 461 -12.80 -0.09 27.64
C LYS A 461 -11.67 0.81 27.17
N ARG A 462 -11.79 2.11 27.46
CA ARG A 462 -10.68 3.06 27.27
C ARG A 462 -9.58 2.77 28.27
N ILE A 463 -8.34 3.06 27.90
CA ILE A 463 -7.18 2.82 28.77
C ILE A 463 -7.26 3.59 30.10
N LEU A 464 -7.84 4.79 30.09
CA LEU A 464 -8.19 5.55 31.28
C LEU A 464 -9.72 5.67 31.31
N ASP A 465 -10.34 5.16 32.37
CA ASP A 465 -11.76 5.36 32.61
C ASP A 465 -12.06 6.81 33.03
N SER A 466 -13.33 7.12 33.28
CA SER A 466 -13.76 8.44 33.78
C SER A 466 -13.09 8.88 35.10
N LYS A 467 -12.54 7.93 35.87
CA LYS A 467 -11.84 8.14 37.14
C LYS A 467 -10.31 8.10 36.98
N LYS A 468 -9.79 7.98 35.75
CA LYS A 468 -8.36 7.80 35.43
C LYS A 468 -7.75 6.51 35.99
N CYS A 469 -8.57 5.49 36.24
CA CYS A 469 -8.09 4.14 36.52
C CYS A 469 -7.54 3.52 35.23
N SER A 470 -6.35 2.95 35.30
CA SER A 470 -5.71 2.27 34.17
C SER A 470 -6.40 0.92 33.93
N LEU A 471 -6.85 0.69 32.69
CA LEU A 471 -7.41 -0.59 32.25
C LEU A 471 -6.47 -1.76 32.56
N VAL A 472 -5.16 -1.56 32.40
CA VAL A 472 -4.14 -2.57 32.71
C VAL A 472 -4.18 -2.93 34.20
N VAL A 473 -4.25 -1.93 35.09
CA VAL A 473 -4.31 -2.17 36.54
C VAL A 473 -5.62 -2.87 36.93
N GLU A 474 -6.75 -2.41 36.40
CA GLU A 474 -8.06 -3.01 36.68
C GLU A 474 -8.10 -4.48 36.22
N TYR A 475 -7.59 -4.75 35.01
CA TYR A 475 -7.57 -6.09 34.43
C TYR A 475 -6.63 -7.03 35.16
N VAL A 476 -5.41 -6.59 35.50
CA VAL A 476 -4.46 -7.39 36.29
C VAL A 476 -5.06 -7.75 37.66
N ASN A 477 -5.62 -6.76 38.37
CA ASN A 477 -6.24 -7.00 39.69
C ASN A 477 -7.42 -7.97 39.61
N CYS A 478 -8.26 -7.83 38.57
CA CYS A 478 -9.36 -8.75 38.31
C CYS A 478 -8.85 -10.18 38.07
N TYR A 479 -7.86 -10.31 37.18
CA TYR A 479 -7.30 -11.59 36.78
C TYR A 479 -6.61 -12.28 37.96
N GLU A 480 -5.85 -11.57 38.79
CA GLU A 480 -5.20 -12.12 39.99
C GLU A 480 -6.21 -12.61 41.03
N LYS A 481 -7.36 -11.93 41.16
CA LYS A 481 -8.39 -12.27 42.15
C LYS A 481 -9.26 -13.45 41.72
N GLU A 482 -9.70 -13.46 40.47
CA GLU A 482 -10.71 -14.42 39.96
C GLU A 482 -10.08 -15.52 39.09
N ASN A 483 -8.76 -15.46 38.85
CA ASN A 483 -8.02 -16.27 37.87
C ASN A 483 -8.64 -16.21 36.47
N SER A 484 -9.28 -15.09 36.13
CA SER A 484 -10.00 -14.89 34.88
C SER A 484 -10.29 -13.42 34.62
N GLY A 485 -10.33 -13.04 33.33
CA GLY A 485 -10.73 -11.71 32.86
C GLY A 485 -12.22 -11.56 32.53
N ARG A 486 -13.02 -12.63 32.69
CA ARG A 486 -14.40 -12.73 32.15
C ARG A 486 -15.31 -11.56 32.49
N ILE A 487 -15.25 -11.07 33.73
CA ILE A 487 -16.11 -9.99 34.21
C ILE A 487 -15.83 -8.64 33.53
N MET A 488 -14.70 -8.52 32.81
CA MET A 488 -14.29 -7.30 32.12
C MET A 488 -14.48 -7.37 30.60
N PHE A 489 -14.82 -8.53 30.05
CA PHE A 489 -15.04 -8.66 28.61
C PHE A 489 -16.24 -7.80 28.16
N ASP A 490 -16.16 -7.34 26.93
CA ASP A 490 -17.25 -6.58 26.31
C ASP A 490 -18.48 -7.47 26.16
N ASN A 491 -19.58 -7.06 26.78
CA ASN A 491 -20.85 -7.79 26.77
C ASN A 491 -21.37 -8.12 25.36
N GLU A 492 -20.99 -7.35 24.33
CA GLU A 492 -21.38 -7.64 22.94
C GLU A 492 -20.77 -8.94 22.37
N ILE A 493 -19.69 -9.44 22.97
CA ILE A 493 -18.96 -10.62 22.47
C ILE A 493 -18.92 -11.78 23.47
N THR A 494 -19.56 -11.67 24.63
CA THR A 494 -19.57 -12.72 25.68
C THR A 494 -20.57 -13.86 25.44
N ALA A 495 -20.90 -14.16 24.17
CA ALA A 495 -21.65 -15.37 23.83
C ALA A 495 -20.85 -16.62 24.29
N GLU A 496 -21.54 -17.69 24.68
CA GLU A 496 -20.91 -18.89 25.27
C GLU A 496 -19.82 -19.48 24.36
N GLU A 497 -20.08 -19.54 23.05
CA GLU A 497 -19.15 -19.99 22.00
C GLU A 497 -17.85 -19.16 21.91
N ASN A 498 -17.86 -17.91 22.38
CA ASN A 498 -16.72 -16.99 22.34
C ASN A 498 -15.86 -17.06 23.61
N MET A 499 -16.40 -17.53 24.74
CA MET A 499 -15.79 -17.38 26.06
C MET A 499 -14.41 -18.04 26.17
N ALA A 500 -14.24 -19.23 25.58
CA ALA A 500 -12.95 -19.92 25.58
C ALA A 500 -11.88 -19.13 24.81
N THR A 501 -12.25 -18.55 23.67
CA THR A 501 -11.36 -17.71 22.85
C THR A 501 -11.02 -16.40 23.56
N LEU A 502 -12.00 -15.75 24.20
CA LEU A 502 -11.77 -14.52 24.96
C LEU A 502 -10.84 -14.75 26.16
N GLU A 503 -11.03 -15.85 26.90
CA GLU A 503 -10.13 -16.24 27.98
C GLU A 503 -8.70 -16.40 27.48
N ALA A 504 -8.52 -17.08 26.35
CA ALA A 504 -7.20 -17.31 25.78
C ALA A 504 -6.53 -16.01 25.28
N ILE A 505 -7.28 -15.08 24.69
CA ILE A 505 -6.77 -13.75 24.36
C ILE A 505 -6.39 -12.98 25.63
N GLY A 506 -7.21 -13.08 26.69
CA GLY A 506 -6.93 -12.50 28.00
C GLY A 506 -5.63 -13.02 28.62
N ILE A 507 -5.42 -14.35 28.59
CA ILE A 507 -4.18 -15.00 29.01
C ILE A 507 -2.99 -14.49 28.19
N LEU A 508 -3.14 -14.38 26.87
CA LEU A 508 -2.08 -13.87 25.99
C LEU A 508 -1.75 -12.41 26.30
N ALA A 509 -2.76 -11.57 26.55
CA ALA A 509 -2.57 -10.18 26.97
C ALA A 509 -1.80 -10.11 28.30
N MET A 510 -2.14 -10.94 29.29
CA MET A 510 -1.41 -11.02 30.56
C MET A 510 0.06 -11.42 30.36
N LYS A 511 0.36 -12.38 29.48
CA LYS A 511 1.76 -12.73 29.13
C LYS A 511 2.49 -11.54 28.51
N CYS A 512 1.85 -10.81 27.60
CA CYS A 512 2.45 -9.62 26.98
C CYS A 512 2.72 -8.50 28.01
N LEU A 513 1.86 -8.39 29.02
CA LEU A 513 1.92 -7.38 30.08
C LEU A 513 2.79 -7.76 31.28
N SER A 514 3.44 -8.94 31.27
CA SER A 514 4.23 -9.42 32.41
C SER A 514 5.36 -8.43 32.76
N ASP A 515 5.57 -8.21 34.07
CA ASP A 515 6.73 -7.45 34.56
C ASP A 515 8.04 -8.26 34.43
N ASN A 516 7.94 -9.59 34.25
CA ASN A 516 9.07 -10.43 33.89
C ASN A 516 9.23 -10.43 32.36
N ILE A 517 10.31 -9.80 31.88
CA ILE A 517 10.57 -9.61 30.44
C ILE A 517 10.71 -10.95 29.71
N ASP A 518 11.26 -11.97 30.38
CA ASP A 518 11.48 -13.30 29.81
C ASP A 518 10.18 -14.10 29.64
N GLU A 519 9.12 -13.75 30.37
CA GLU A 519 7.79 -14.36 30.22
C GLU A 519 7.00 -13.76 29.05
N ARG A 520 7.40 -12.59 28.57
CA ARG A 520 6.74 -11.97 27.41
C ARG A 520 7.07 -12.80 26.18
N PRO A 521 6.08 -13.18 25.35
CA PRO A 521 6.34 -13.87 24.08
C PRO A 521 7.09 -12.97 23.10
N GLU A 522 7.58 -13.51 21.99
CA GLU A 522 7.95 -12.72 20.81
C GLU A 522 6.71 -12.36 19.99
N MET A 523 6.71 -11.25 19.24
CA MET A 523 5.54 -10.87 18.40
C MET A 523 5.15 -11.95 17.38
N ARG A 524 6.12 -12.74 16.91
CA ARG A 524 5.85 -13.91 16.08
C ARG A 524 4.99 -14.94 16.80
N GLU A 525 5.31 -15.27 18.05
CA GLU A 525 4.57 -16.22 18.87
C GLU A 525 3.18 -15.69 19.23
N VAL A 526 3.06 -14.37 19.45
CA VAL A 526 1.77 -13.67 19.63
C VAL A 526 0.90 -13.83 18.38
N ALA A 527 1.45 -13.55 17.19
CA ALA A 527 0.74 -13.69 15.93
C ALA A 527 0.30 -15.14 15.68
N GLU A 528 1.19 -16.11 15.88
CA GLU A 528 0.90 -17.54 15.74
C GLU A 528 -0.21 -17.99 16.71
N GLN A 529 -0.17 -17.56 17.97
CA GLN A 529 -1.23 -17.85 18.95
C GLN A 529 -2.58 -17.24 18.54
N LEU A 530 -2.61 -15.99 18.11
CA LEU A 530 -3.85 -15.34 17.65
C LEU A 530 -4.43 -16.01 16.40
N VAL A 531 -3.59 -16.45 15.46
CA VAL A 531 -4.02 -17.21 14.28
C VAL A 531 -4.64 -18.54 14.71
N MET A 532 -4.00 -19.28 15.62
CA MET A 532 -4.54 -20.53 16.15
C MET A 532 -5.89 -20.32 16.86
N LEU A 533 -6.01 -19.28 17.69
CA LEU A 533 -7.26 -18.94 18.37
C LEU A 533 -8.38 -18.60 17.39
N LYS A 534 -8.07 -17.83 16.34
CA LYS A 534 -9.03 -17.50 15.28
C LYS A 534 -9.47 -18.75 14.51
N MET A 535 -8.55 -19.65 14.19
CA MET A 535 -8.88 -20.91 13.50
C MET A 535 -9.76 -21.81 14.36
N ALA A 536 -9.39 -22.00 15.64
CA ALA A 536 -10.16 -22.81 16.59
C ALA A 536 -11.58 -22.24 16.80
N TRP A 537 -11.70 -20.91 16.96
CA TRP A 537 -12.99 -20.25 17.09
C TRP A 537 -13.87 -20.41 15.85
N LYS A 538 -13.31 -20.26 14.64
CA LYS A 538 -14.05 -20.48 13.38
C LYS A 538 -14.55 -21.92 13.24
N GLN A 539 -13.76 -22.90 13.68
CA GLN A 539 -14.16 -24.31 13.67
C GLN A 539 -15.31 -24.57 14.64
N LEU A 540 -15.28 -23.98 15.84
CA LEU A 540 -16.37 -24.09 16.81
C LEU A 540 -17.66 -23.45 16.28
N LYS A 541 -17.57 -22.23 15.73
CA LYS A 541 -18.73 -21.52 15.17
C LYS A 541 -19.34 -22.20 13.94
N GLY A 542 -18.52 -22.88 13.12
CA GLY A 542 -19.01 -23.65 11.97
C GLY A 542 -19.68 -24.99 12.33
N ASN A 543 -19.57 -25.43 13.58
CA ASN A 543 -20.18 -26.64 14.11
C ASN A 543 -21.44 -26.36 14.97
N ILE A 544 -21.85 -25.09 15.07
CA ILE A 544 -23.10 -24.61 15.68
C ILE A 544 -24.01 -24.15 14.54
#